data_AF-A0A7C7KME4-F1
#
_entry.id   AF-A0A7C7KME4-F1
#
_cell.length_a   1.000
_cell.length_b   1.000
_cell.length_c   1.000
_cell.angle_alpha   90.00
_cell.angle_beta   90.00
_cell.angle_gamma   90.00
#
_symmetry.space_group_name_H-M   'P 1'
#
loop_
_entity.id
_entity.type
_entity.pdbx_description
1 polymer ?
#
loop_
_entity_poly.entity_id
_entity_poly.type
_entity_poly.pdbx_seq_one_letter_code
_entity_poly.pdbx_strand_id
1 'polypeptide(L)' 'MSEAGRIISPEAVSDDEALDRAIRPRRLADYVGQPAVREQMEIFIHAARGREEALDHVLIFGPPGLGKTTLAHILAQEMG' A
#
# COMPACT_ATOMS: atom_id res chain seq x y z
N MET A 1 0.38 -17.30 35.59
CA MET A 1 1.71 -17.07 34.98
C MET A 1 1.58 -15.84 34.13
N SER A 2 2.26 -14.77 34.55
CA SER A 2 2.14 -13.42 34.02
C SER A 2 2.63 -13.34 32.58
N GLU A 3 1.80 -12.86 31.66
CA GLU A 3 2.28 -12.33 30.38
C GLU A 3 3.08 -11.07 30.70
N ALA A 4 4.40 -11.25 30.81
CA ALA A 4 5.33 -10.14 30.86
C ALA A 4 5.07 -9.26 29.64
N GLY A 5 4.63 -8.03 29.89
CA GLY A 5 4.34 -7.04 28.87
C GLY A 5 5.48 -6.99 27.85
N ARG A 6 5.11 -7.12 26.57
CA ARG A 6 6.04 -6.99 25.46
C ARG A 6 6.72 -5.61 25.57
N ILE A 7 7.99 -5.59 25.97
CA ILE A 7 8.82 -4.39 26.19
C ILE A 7 9.03 -3.58 24.89
N ILE A 8 8.68 -4.17 23.75
CA ILE A 8 8.82 -3.60 22.42
C ILE A 8 7.46 -3.64 21.73
N SER A 9 6.54 -2.84 22.26
CA SER A 9 5.37 -2.38 21.52
C SER A 9 5.73 -1.00 20.98
N PRO A 10 5.66 -0.74 19.67
CA PRO A 10 5.82 0.61 19.17
C PRO A 10 4.59 1.39 19.65
N GLU A 11 4.75 2.20 20.69
CA GLU A 11 3.81 3.29 20.93
C GLU A 11 3.98 4.24 19.74
N ALA A 12 2.91 4.40 18.96
CA ALA A 12 2.89 5.31 17.83
C ALA A 12 3.04 6.74 18.37
N VAL A 13 4.27 7.23 18.40
CA VAL A 13 4.56 8.65 18.63
C VAL A 13 4.03 9.38 17.40
N SER A 14 3.16 10.38 17.61
CA SER A 14 2.41 11.05 16.53
C SER A 14 3.29 11.55 15.38
N ASP A 15 4.53 11.92 15.69
CA ASP A 15 5.50 12.44 14.73
C ASP A 15 6.06 11.34 13.82
N ASP A 16 6.26 10.12 14.33
CA ASP A 16 6.74 8.97 13.53
C ASP A 16 5.67 8.52 12.53
N GLU A 17 4.39 8.54 12.91
CA GLU A 17 3.28 8.25 11.99
C GLU A 17 3.12 9.31 10.89
N ALA A 18 3.41 10.58 11.21
CA ALA A 18 3.36 11.65 10.23
C ALA A 18 4.51 11.52 9.22
N LEU A 19 5.71 11.17 9.70
CA LEU A 19 6.88 10.95 8.87
C LEU A 19 6.73 9.69 7.98
N ASP A 20 6.24 8.58 8.53
CA ASP A 20 6.00 7.34 7.77
C ASP A 20 4.96 7.55 6.66
N ARG A 21 3.91 8.35 6.94
CA ARG A 21 2.95 8.78 5.92
C ARG A 21 3.56 9.67 4.84
N ALA A 22 4.56 10.49 5.18
CA ALA A 22 5.24 11.35 4.21
C ALA A 22 6.16 10.56 3.26
N ILE A 23 6.72 9.43 3.72
CA ILE A 23 7.65 8.60 2.93
C ILE A 23 6.90 7.62 2.03
N ARG A 24 5.66 7.25 2.35
CA ARG A 24 4.89 6.31 1.53
C ARG A 24 4.62 6.88 0.13
N PRO A 25 4.92 6.12 -0.94
CA PRO A 25 4.59 6.53 -2.29
C PRO A 25 3.08 6.71 -2.46
N ARG A 26 2.70 7.76 -3.21
CA ARG A 26 1.29 8.12 -3.45
C ARG A 26 0.81 7.69 -4.82
N ARG A 27 1.71 7.56 -5.79
CA ARG A 27 1.41 7.14 -7.16
C ARG A 27 2.07 5.79 -7.44
N LEU A 28 1.53 5.07 -8.41
CA LEU A 28 2.10 3.78 -8.82
C LEU A 28 3.52 3.95 -9.39
N ALA A 29 3.79 5.09 -10.04
CA ALA A 29 5.10 5.46 -10.55
C ALA A 29 6.18 5.58 -9.46
N ASP A 30 5.78 5.96 -8.24
CA ASP A 30 6.68 6.12 -7.09
C ASP A 30 6.88 4.79 -6.33
N TYR A 31 6.17 3.72 -6.72
CA TYR A 31 6.27 2.42 -6.09
C TYR A 31 7.54 1.69 -6.56
N VAL A 32 8.52 1.60 -5.66
CA VAL A 32 9.83 1.00 -5.94
C VAL A 32 9.83 -0.49 -5.58
N GLY A 33 10.35 -1.30 -6.50
CA GLY A 33 10.39 -2.75 -6.36
C GLY A 33 9.11 -3.43 -6.85
N GLN A 34 9.08 -4.76 -6.76
CA GLN A 34 7.95 -5.60 -7.23
C GLN A 34 7.49 -5.28 -8.67
N PRO A 35 8.40 -5.36 -9.67
CA PRO A 35 8.12 -4.92 -11.04
C PRO A 35 6.91 -5.63 -11.67
N ALA A 36 6.76 -6.94 -11.42
CA ALA A 36 5.61 -7.71 -11.90
C ALA A 36 4.27 -7.19 -11.35
N VAL A 37 4.23 -6.87 -10.04
CA VAL A 37 3.01 -6.31 -9.42
C VAL A 37 2.72 -4.94 -9.99
N ARG A 38 3.75 -4.09 -10.12
CA ARG A 38 3.60 -2.74 -10.69
C ARG A 38 3.05 -2.78 -12.11
N GLU A 39 3.62 -3.63 -12.97
CA GLU A 39 3.19 -3.81 -14.36
C GLU A 39 1.73 -4.31 -14.45
N GLN A 40 1.37 -5.31 -13.66
CA GLN A 40 -0.02 -5.80 -13.62
C GLN A 40 -0.99 -4.70 -13.18
N MET A 41 -0.65 -3.94 -12.15
CA MET A 41 -1.51 -2.85 -11.67
C MET A 41 -1.64 -1.73 -12.69
N GLU A 42 -0.55 -1.39 -13.41
CA GLU A 42 -0.58 -0.40 -14.48
C GLU A 42 -1.57 -0.79 -15.58
N ILE A 43 -1.56 -2.06 -16.01
CA ILE A 43 -2.50 -2.58 -16.99
C ILE A 43 -3.95 -2.49 -16.48
N PHE A 44 -4.22 -2.93 -15.25
CA PHE A 44 -5.58 -2.93 -14.70
C PHE A 44 -6.14 -1.52 -14.51
N ILE A 45 -5.35 -0.61 -13.95
CA ILE A 45 -5.73 0.79 -13.75
C ILE A 45 -6.02 1.44 -15.10
N HIS A 46 -5.13 1.24 -16.09
CA HIS A 46 -5.32 1.81 -17.41
C HIS A 46 -6.57 1.26 -18.11
N ALA A 47 -6.82 -0.05 -18.00
CA ALA A 47 -8.02 -0.67 -18.56
C ALA A 47 -9.30 -0.15 -17.88
N ALA A 48 -9.35 -0.10 -16.55
CA ALA A 48 -10.52 0.38 -15.81
C ALA A 48 -10.82 1.85 -16.11
N ARG A 49 -9.78 2.71 -16.11
CA ARG A 49 -9.91 4.13 -16.52
C ARG A 49 -10.37 4.29 -17.96
N GLY A 50 -9.82 3.48 -18.88
CA GLY A 50 -10.21 3.51 -20.29
C GLY A 50 -11.66 3.09 -20.55
N ARG A 51 -12.25 2.30 -19.64
CA ARG A 51 -13.67 1.92 -19.67
C ARG A 51 -14.57 2.86 -18.86
N GLU A 52 -14.02 3.84 -18.15
CA GLU A 52 -14.75 4.70 -17.20
C GLU A 52 -15.48 3.89 -16.11
N GLU A 53 -14.89 2.76 -15.69
CA GLU A 53 -15.46 1.83 -14.71
C GLU A 53 -14.60 1.76 -13.44
N ALA A 54 -15.18 1.21 -12.38
CA ALA A 54 -14.44 0.86 -11.17
C ALA A 54 -13.38 -0.21 -11.48
N LEU A 55 -12.29 -0.21 -10.69
CA LEU A 55 -11.32 -1.30 -10.72
C LEU A 55 -11.99 -2.60 -10.27
N ASP A 56 -11.69 -3.70 -10.98
CA ASP A 56 -12.11 -5.04 -10.58
C ASP A 56 -11.62 -5.40 -9.17
N HIS A 57 -12.17 -6.45 -8.57
CA HIS A 57 -11.78 -6.88 -7.23
C HIS A 57 -10.28 -7.28 -7.17
N VAL A 58 -9.53 -6.64 -6.27
CA VAL A 58 -8.10 -6.91 -6.07
C VAL A 58 -7.86 -7.54 -4.69
N LEU A 59 -7.13 -8.66 -4.67
CA LEU A 59 -6.60 -9.27 -3.45
C LEU A 59 -5.08 -9.04 -3.38
N ILE A 60 -4.63 -8.30 -2.37
CA ILE A 60 -3.20 -8.06 -2.13
C ILE A 60 -2.73 -8.97 -0.99
N PHE A 61 -1.88 -9.95 -1.30
CA PHE A 61 -1.38 -10.93 -0.34
C PHE A 61 0.15 -11.04 -0.35
N GLY A 62 0.73 -11.45 0.78
CA GLY A 62 2.16 -11.68 0.91
C GLY A 62 2.71 -11.40 2.32
N PRO A 63 3.96 -11.80 2.60
CA PRO A 63 4.67 -11.55 3.86
C PRO A 63 4.58 -10.10 4.38
N PRO A 64 4.78 -9.86 5.69
CA PRO A 64 4.82 -8.50 6.25
C PRO A 64 5.93 -7.67 5.60
N GLY A 65 5.72 -6.35 5.49
CA GLY A 65 6.72 -5.41 4.94
C GLY A 65 6.74 -5.25 3.41
N LEU A 66 5.96 -6.02 2.64
CA LEU A 66 5.94 -5.94 1.18
C LEU A 66 5.06 -4.82 0.59
N GLY A 67 4.77 -3.76 1.35
CA GLY A 67 4.04 -2.60 0.81
C GLY A 67 2.55 -2.82 0.50
N LYS A 68 1.91 -3.89 1.01
CA LYS A 68 0.49 -4.21 0.71
C LYS A 68 -0.49 -3.06 1.00
N THR A 69 -0.38 -2.48 2.20
CA THR A 69 -1.19 -1.31 2.58
C THR A 69 -0.89 -0.12 1.69
N THR A 70 0.39 0.14 1.42
CA THR A 70 0.82 1.22 0.53
C THR A 70 0.22 1.06 -0.87
N LEU A 71 0.23 -0.15 -1.43
CA LEU A 71 -0.35 -0.44 -2.74
C LEU A 71 -1.88 -0.21 -2.75
N ALA A 72 -2.59 -0.60 -1.69
CA ALA A 72 -4.03 -0.32 -1.59
C ALA A 72 -4.34 1.18 -1.61
N HIS A 73 -3.54 1.99 -0.90
CA HIS A 73 -3.68 3.45 -0.92
C HIS A 73 -3.36 4.05 -2.30
N ILE A 74 -2.32 3.54 -2.97
CA ILE A 74 -1.99 3.95 -4.34
C ILE A 74 -3.15 3.64 -5.29
N LEU A 75 -3.73 2.44 -5.22
CA LEU A 75 -4.86 2.06 -6.07
C LEU A 75 -6.06 2.99 -5.86
N ALA A 76 -6.39 3.31 -4.61
CA ALA A 76 -7.45 4.28 -4.32
C ALA A 76 -7.15 5.66 -4.94
N GLN A 77 -5.91 6.15 -4.80
CA GLN A 77 -5.47 7.43 -5.34
C GLN A 77 -5.47 7.46 -6.88
N GLU A 78 -5.12 6.36 -7.55
CA GLU A 78 -5.09 6.25 -9.00
C GLU A 78 -6.49 6.15 -9.61
N MET A 79 -7.43 5.50 -8.92
CA MET A 79 -8.79 5.34 -9.43
C MET A 79 -9.68 6.57 -9.23
N GLY A 80 -9.30 7.50 -8.34
CA GLY A 80 -10.02 8.75 -8.10
C GLY A 80 -10.64 8.82 -6.71
#